data_AF-A0A2E2D379-F1
#
_entry.id   AF-A0A2E2D379-F1
#
_cell.length_a   1.000
_cell.length_b   1.000
_cell.length_c   1.000
_cell.angle_alpha   90.00
_cell.angle_beta   90.00
_cell.angle_gamma   90.00
#
_symmetry.space_group_name_H-M   'P 1'
#
loop_
_entity.id
_entity.type
_entity.pdbx_description
1 polymer ?
#
loop_
_entity_poly.entity_id
_entity_poly.type
_entity_poly.pdbx_seq_one_letter_code
_entity_poly.pdbx_strand_id
1 'polypeptide(L)'
;MADDGVSVGERYVGFGFIWNPDGDGMVVDYVVPDSPAADVLKEGDAFVEVNGMRLTNENRNQLGFRGMPGENVNAVIVRDGAEMPISFARGAVQVRYSKDQVMNNISNGNGEGWGPEEFNVIETGSTNDGVVHVLHWSEFVEEATGYKANAYTITRFMFDENGKVAWVGNLSEDRFVLEQQGWNISR
;
A
#
# COMPACT_ATOMS: atom_id res chain seq x y z
N MET A 1 5.52 -16.79 9.66
CA MET A 1 5.95 -16.43 8.29
C MET A 1 7.32 -17.05 8.02
N ALA A 2 7.53 -17.58 6.82
CA ALA A 2 8.84 -18.00 6.33
C ALA A 2 9.80 -16.80 6.25
N ASP A 3 11.10 -17.03 6.24
CA ASP A 3 12.10 -15.93 6.24
C ASP A 3 12.06 -15.13 4.93
N ASP A 4 11.78 -15.80 3.80
CA ASP A 4 11.51 -15.23 2.48
C ASP A 4 10.01 -15.00 2.22
N GLY A 5 9.17 -15.17 3.25
CA GLY A 5 7.73 -15.00 3.12
C GLY A 5 7.34 -13.56 2.84
N VAL A 6 6.26 -13.38 2.06
CA VAL A 6 5.74 -12.05 1.69
C VAL A 6 4.28 -11.84 2.09
N SER A 7 3.98 -10.63 2.56
CA SER A 7 2.62 -10.13 2.70
C SER A 7 2.32 -9.22 1.52
N VAL A 8 1.22 -9.47 0.83
CA VAL A 8 0.89 -8.84 -0.45
C VAL A 8 -0.38 -8.01 -0.30
N GLY A 9 -0.26 -6.72 -0.60
CA GLY A 9 -1.39 -5.80 -0.63
C GLY A 9 -2.23 -5.92 -1.90
N GLU A 10 -3.39 -5.27 -1.88
CA GLU A 10 -4.22 -5.06 -3.06
C GLU A 10 -3.51 -4.22 -4.12
N ARG A 11 -3.95 -4.37 -5.37
CA ARG A 11 -3.46 -3.55 -6.46
C ARG A 11 -4.15 -2.19 -6.47
N TYR A 12 -3.41 -1.17 -6.91
CA TYR A 12 -3.93 0.18 -7.10
C TYR A 12 -3.17 0.87 -8.23
N VAL A 13 -3.70 2.00 -8.71
CA VAL A 13 -3.04 2.87 -9.69
C VAL A 13 -2.30 3.98 -8.94
N GLY A 14 -1.00 4.06 -9.15
CA GLY A 14 -0.17 5.08 -8.54
C GLY A 14 1.28 4.94 -8.95
N PHE A 15 2.17 5.32 -8.04
CA PHE A 15 3.61 5.33 -8.31
C PHE A 15 4.39 4.24 -7.60
N GLY A 16 3.95 3.84 -6.41
CA GLY A 16 4.58 2.76 -5.65
C GLY A 16 5.78 3.21 -4.85
N PHE A 17 5.59 4.23 -4.02
CA PHE A 17 6.50 4.55 -2.93
C PHE A 17 5.69 4.79 -1.65
N ILE A 18 6.36 4.64 -0.51
CA ILE A 18 5.82 4.84 0.83
C ILE A 18 6.61 5.98 1.48
N TRP A 19 5.91 6.78 2.28
CA TRP A 19 6.47 7.86 3.08
C TRP A 19 5.64 8.02 4.35
N ASN A 20 6.23 8.57 5.40
CA ASN A 20 5.54 8.84 6.65
C ASN A 20 4.69 10.14 6.58
N PRO A 21 3.34 10.05 6.56
CA PRO A 21 2.45 11.22 6.49
C PRO A 21 2.53 12.14 7.71
N ASP A 22 3.05 11.64 8.83
CA ASP A 22 3.23 12.38 10.09
C ASP A 22 4.66 12.91 10.27
N GLY A 23 5.57 12.60 9.33
CA GLY A 23 6.96 13.04 9.35
C GLY A 23 7.12 14.54 9.08
N ASP A 24 8.35 15.01 8.83
CA ASP A 24 8.60 16.35 8.29
C ASP A 24 8.87 16.26 6.78
N GLY A 25 8.26 17.15 5.99
CA GLY A 25 8.29 17.10 4.54
C GLY A 25 7.65 15.83 3.97
N MET A 26 8.26 15.31 2.90
CA MET A 26 7.83 14.10 2.20
C MET A 26 9.06 13.35 1.68
N VAL A 27 9.60 12.48 2.53
CA VAL A 27 10.79 11.67 2.25
C VAL A 27 10.37 10.25 1.88
N VAL A 28 10.95 9.70 0.83
CA VAL A 28 10.70 8.33 0.38
C VAL A 28 11.30 7.36 1.40
N ASP A 29 10.45 6.63 2.10
CA ASP A 29 10.85 5.60 3.07
C ASP A 29 11.07 4.25 2.41
N TYR A 30 10.30 3.95 1.35
CA TYR A 30 10.39 2.70 0.62
C TYR A 30 9.89 2.87 -0.81
N VAL A 31 10.56 2.22 -1.75
CA VAL A 31 10.11 2.13 -3.14
C VAL A 31 9.65 0.70 -3.42
N VAL A 32 8.42 0.56 -3.89
CA VAL A 32 7.82 -0.74 -4.20
C VAL A 32 8.55 -1.32 -5.42
N PRO A 33 9.10 -2.55 -5.33
CA PRO A 33 9.71 -3.22 -6.48
C PRO A 33 8.73 -3.34 -7.65
N ASP A 34 9.27 -3.27 -8.87
CA ASP A 34 8.51 -3.35 -10.13
C ASP A 34 7.40 -2.28 -10.30
N SER A 35 7.42 -1.23 -9.47
CA SER A 35 6.50 -0.10 -9.58
C SER A 35 7.06 1.03 -10.47
N PRO A 36 6.22 1.96 -10.95
CA PRO A 36 6.70 3.11 -11.71
C PRO A 36 7.77 3.95 -10.98
N ALA A 37 7.73 4.00 -9.65
CA ALA A 37 8.71 4.70 -8.84
C ALA A 37 10.08 4.00 -8.83
N ALA A 38 10.15 2.68 -9.02
CA ALA A 38 11.39 1.89 -8.92
C ALA A 38 12.46 2.32 -9.92
N ASP A 39 12.05 2.86 -11.07
CA ASP A 39 12.98 3.33 -12.11
C ASP A 39 13.50 4.75 -11.87
N VAL A 40 12.90 5.50 -10.95
CA VAL A 40 13.09 6.96 -10.84
C VAL A 40 13.49 7.41 -9.43
N LEU A 41 12.90 6.81 -8.40
CA LEU A 41 13.07 7.17 -7.00
C LEU A 41 14.00 6.20 -6.25
N LYS A 42 14.56 6.69 -5.15
CA LYS A 42 15.34 5.95 -4.17
C LYS A 42 14.87 6.31 -2.77
N GLU A 43 15.08 5.38 -1.83
CA GLU A 43 14.92 5.68 -0.41
C GLU A 43 15.79 6.87 -0.01
N GLY A 44 15.24 7.79 0.77
CA GLY A 44 15.88 9.04 1.17
C GLY A 44 15.67 10.22 0.22
N ASP A 45 15.09 10.02 -0.97
CA ASP A 45 14.69 11.15 -1.82
C ASP A 45 13.63 11.98 -1.12
N ALA A 46 13.80 13.30 -1.12
CA ALA A 46 12.82 14.22 -0.52
C ALA A 46 12.12 15.04 -1.60
N PHE A 47 10.79 14.97 -1.68
CA PHE A 47 10.03 15.82 -2.60
C PHE A 47 10.06 17.28 -2.14
N VAL A 48 10.25 18.20 -3.09
CA VAL A 48 10.17 19.65 -2.83
C VAL A 48 9.18 20.37 -3.74
N GLU A 49 8.82 19.78 -4.88
CA GLU A 49 7.79 20.31 -5.78
C GLU A 49 7.09 19.17 -6.53
N VAL A 50 5.78 19.28 -6.75
CA VAL A 50 4.99 18.33 -7.53
C VAL A 50 4.01 19.10 -8.41
N ASN A 51 4.04 18.85 -9.72
CA ASN A 51 3.21 19.51 -10.74
C ASN A 51 3.23 21.05 -10.63
N GLY A 52 4.40 21.63 -10.36
CA GLY A 52 4.56 23.08 -10.20
C GLY A 52 4.13 23.63 -8.84
N MET A 53 3.64 22.78 -7.92
CA MET A 53 3.28 23.17 -6.56
C MET A 53 4.42 22.85 -5.60
N ARG A 54 4.98 23.89 -4.97
CA ARG A 54 6.01 23.71 -3.94
C ARG A 54 5.41 22.95 -2.76
N LEU A 55 6.13 21.95 -2.28
CA LEU A 55 5.73 21.14 -1.15
C LEU A 55 5.82 21.94 0.14
N THR A 56 4.78 21.80 0.98
CA THR A 56 4.75 22.24 2.37
C THR A 56 4.15 21.13 3.23
N ASN A 57 4.31 21.22 4.54
CA ASN A 57 3.71 20.24 5.45
C ASN A 57 2.18 20.28 5.42
N GLU A 58 1.58 21.40 5.06
CA GLU A 58 0.13 21.56 4.95
C GLU A 58 -0.43 20.90 3.68
N ASN A 59 0.32 20.90 2.57
CA ASN A 59 -0.18 20.44 1.27
C ASN A 59 0.29 19.04 0.86
N ARG A 60 1.25 18.42 1.56
CA ARG A 60 1.86 17.13 1.19
C ARG A 60 0.87 15.98 0.95
N ASN A 61 -0.28 16.00 1.63
CA ASN A 61 -1.34 15.00 1.46
C ASN A 61 -2.27 15.28 0.26
N GLN A 62 -2.08 16.41 -0.44
CA GLN A 62 -2.94 16.91 -1.52
C GLN A 62 -2.20 17.11 -2.85
N LEU A 63 -0.96 16.65 -2.97
CA LEU A 63 -0.11 16.83 -4.17
C LEU A 63 -0.51 15.97 -5.38
N GLY A 64 -1.65 15.27 -5.30
CA GLY A 64 -2.26 14.60 -6.45
C GLY A 64 -1.44 13.43 -6.99
N PHE A 65 -0.80 12.63 -6.13
CA PHE A 65 -0.06 11.46 -6.61
C PHE A 65 -0.95 10.34 -7.19
N ARG A 66 -2.26 10.35 -6.87
CA ARG A 66 -3.28 9.48 -7.50
C ARG A 66 -3.86 10.14 -8.76
N GLY A 67 -4.34 9.33 -9.69
CA GLY A 67 -4.83 9.80 -11.00
C GLY A 67 -4.94 8.65 -12.00
N MET A 68 -5.21 8.97 -13.28
CA MET A 68 -5.39 7.95 -14.30
C MET A 68 -4.07 7.23 -14.63
N PRO A 69 -4.12 5.94 -14.98
CA PRO A 69 -2.96 5.23 -15.52
C PRO A 69 -2.35 5.97 -16.72
N GLY A 70 -1.03 6.00 -16.81
CA GLY A 70 -0.30 6.65 -17.90
C GLY A 70 -0.17 8.16 -17.78
N GLU A 71 -0.91 8.82 -16.89
CA GLU A 71 -0.72 10.25 -16.64
C GLU A 71 0.61 10.51 -15.93
N ASN A 72 1.40 11.41 -16.51
CA ASN A 72 2.68 11.84 -15.95
C ASN A 72 2.48 12.73 -14.72
N VAL A 73 3.38 12.60 -13.76
CA VAL A 73 3.64 13.60 -12.72
C VAL A 73 5.05 14.11 -12.90
N ASN A 74 5.17 15.42 -12.93
CA ASN A 74 6.46 16.10 -12.90
C ASN A 74 6.73 16.53 -11.47
N ALA A 75 7.91 16.23 -10.95
CA ALA A 75 8.28 16.61 -9.60
C ALA A 75 9.73 17.07 -9.55
N VAL A 76 10.09 17.76 -8.47
CA VAL A 76 11.47 18.04 -8.11
C VAL A 76 11.72 17.37 -6.77
N ILE A 77 12.78 16.57 -6.71
CA ILE A 77 13.26 15.93 -5.48
C ILE A 77 14.61 16.50 -5.08
N VAL A 78 14.98 16.35 -3.82
CA VAL A 78 16.36 16.50 -3.35
C VAL A 78 16.94 15.10 -3.17
N ARG A 79 18.06 14.85 -3.84
CA ARG A 79 18.87 13.64 -3.70
C ARG A 79 20.31 14.06 -3.49
N ASP A 80 20.96 13.54 -2.46
CA ASP A 80 22.34 13.88 -2.09
C ASP A 80 22.58 15.40 -1.97
N GLY A 81 21.56 16.15 -1.52
CA GLY A 81 21.61 17.60 -1.35
C GLY A 81 21.40 18.43 -2.61
N ALA A 82 21.14 17.81 -3.76
CA ALA A 82 20.88 18.51 -5.02
C ALA A 82 19.42 18.36 -5.47
N GLU A 83 18.81 19.45 -5.95
CA GLU A 83 17.50 19.40 -6.59
C GLU A 83 17.60 18.73 -7.97
N MET A 84 16.73 17.74 -8.21
CA MET A 84 16.66 16.95 -9.44
C MET A 84 15.22 16.91 -9.96
N PRO A 85 14.93 17.40 -11.18
CA PRO A 85 13.63 17.22 -11.79
C PRO A 85 13.45 15.76 -12.22
N ILE A 86 12.26 15.21 -11.95
CA ILE A 86 11.86 13.86 -12.32
C ILE A 86 10.49 13.88 -12.99
N SER A 87 10.23 12.89 -13.84
CA SER A 87 8.94 12.70 -14.50
C SER A 87 8.65 11.21 -14.63
N PHE A 88 7.45 10.80 -14.27
CA PHE A 88 7.06 9.39 -14.28
C PHE A 88 5.54 9.24 -14.40
N ALA A 89 5.11 8.17 -15.06
CA ALA A 89 3.70 7.89 -15.32
C ALA A 89 3.10 7.00 -14.23
N ARG A 90 1.82 7.22 -13.90
CA ARG A 90 1.10 6.31 -13.00
C ARG A 90 0.92 4.95 -13.65
N GLY A 91 1.01 3.91 -12.85
CA GLY A 91 0.88 2.52 -13.29
C GLY A 91 0.27 1.64 -12.22
N ALA A 92 0.15 0.35 -12.54
CA ALA A 92 -0.28 -0.64 -11.56
C ALA A 92 0.79 -0.83 -10.50
N VAL A 93 0.38 -0.86 -9.24
CA VAL A 93 1.25 -1.08 -8.10
C VAL A 93 0.69 -2.18 -7.23
N GLN A 94 1.56 -3.07 -6.75
CA GLN A 94 1.22 -4.05 -5.73
C GLN A 94 2.32 -4.06 -4.66
N VAL A 95 1.98 -3.59 -3.45
CA VAL A 95 2.96 -3.56 -2.37
C VAL A 95 3.22 -4.97 -1.87
N ARG A 96 4.50 -5.27 -1.63
CA ARG A 96 4.96 -6.51 -1.01
C ARG A 96 5.81 -6.14 0.20
N TYR A 97 5.44 -6.69 1.34
CA TYR A 97 6.20 -6.55 2.59
C TYR A 97 6.93 -7.85 2.89
N SER A 98 8.23 -7.74 3.15
CA SER A 98 9.03 -8.82 3.71
C SER A 98 8.57 -9.16 5.14
N LYS A 99 8.97 -10.33 5.64
CA LYS A 99 8.77 -10.71 7.04
C LYS A 99 9.24 -9.63 8.02
N ASP A 100 10.44 -9.07 7.82
CA ASP A 100 11.00 -8.06 8.72
C ASP A 100 10.16 -6.78 8.72
N GLN A 101 9.70 -6.32 7.56
CA GLN A 101 8.78 -5.18 7.46
C GLN A 101 7.44 -5.47 8.14
N VAL A 102 6.88 -6.67 7.96
CA VAL A 102 5.64 -7.07 8.64
C VAL A 102 5.83 -7.04 10.16
N MET A 103 6.91 -7.61 10.69
CA MET A 103 7.19 -7.61 12.13
C MET A 103 7.46 -6.21 12.67
N ASN A 104 8.15 -5.36 11.91
CA ASN A 104 8.39 -3.97 12.28
C ASN A 104 7.07 -3.19 12.33
N ASN A 105 6.21 -3.33 11.31
CA ASN A 105 4.89 -2.70 11.28
C ASN A 105 4.04 -3.14 12.48
N ILE A 106 4.01 -4.45 12.78
CA ILE A 106 3.30 -5.02 13.94
C ILE A 106 3.81 -4.43 15.26
N SER A 107 5.12 -4.19 15.36
CA SER A 107 5.74 -3.70 16.60
C SER A 107 5.52 -2.20 16.83
N ASN A 108 5.23 -1.43 15.78
CA ASN A 108 5.12 0.03 15.85
C ASN A 108 3.70 0.58 15.97
N GLY A 109 2.65 -0.20 15.69
CA GLY A 109 1.31 0.37 15.78
C GLY A 109 0.52 0.00 17.03
N ASN A 110 -0.64 0.62 17.09
CA ASN A 110 -1.48 0.61 18.27
C ASN A 110 -2.44 -0.60 18.24
N GLY A 111 -2.11 -1.63 19.04
CA GLY A 111 -2.92 -2.84 19.12
C GLY A 111 -4.38 -2.62 19.54
N GLU A 112 -4.71 -1.51 20.23
CA GLU A 112 -6.10 -1.20 20.63
C GLU A 112 -6.97 -0.74 19.45
N GLY A 113 -6.38 -0.16 18.41
CA GLY A 113 -7.10 0.39 17.25
C GLY A 113 -6.97 -0.42 15.95
N TRP A 114 -6.36 -1.60 16.02
CA TRP A 114 -6.01 -2.39 14.84
C TRP A 114 -7.02 -3.46 14.45
N GLY A 115 -7.78 -3.95 15.42
CA GLY A 115 -8.77 -4.98 15.20
C GLY A 115 -10.05 -4.42 14.56
N PRO A 116 -10.79 -5.23 13.80
CA PRO A 116 -12.19 -4.93 13.53
C PRO A 116 -13.00 -4.94 14.83
N GLU A 117 -14.14 -4.26 14.83
CA GLU A 117 -15.10 -4.26 15.95
C GLU A 117 -15.65 -5.67 16.20
N GLU A 118 -15.97 -6.37 15.10
CA GLU A 118 -16.39 -7.76 15.12
C GLU A 118 -15.72 -8.53 13.98
N PHE A 119 -15.47 -9.82 14.19
CA PHE A 119 -14.82 -10.69 13.22
C PHE A 119 -15.37 -12.11 13.28
N ASN A 120 -15.58 -12.73 12.11
CA ASN A 120 -15.97 -14.13 12.02
C ASN A 120 -15.34 -14.82 10.80
N VAL A 121 -14.77 -16.00 11.02
CA VAL A 121 -14.38 -16.91 9.93
C VAL A 121 -15.61 -17.70 9.49
N ILE A 122 -15.91 -17.65 8.20
CA ILE A 122 -17.13 -18.25 7.63
C ILE A 122 -16.81 -19.58 6.98
N GLU A 123 -15.79 -19.59 6.13
CA GLU A 123 -15.44 -20.75 5.33
C GLU A 123 -13.93 -20.81 5.12
N THR A 124 -13.41 -22.04 5.07
CA THR A 124 -12.03 -22.31 4.69
C THR A 124 -12.02 -23.36 3.60
N GLY A 125 -11.26 -23.13 2.54
CA GLY A 125 -11.05 -24.07 1.45
C GLY A 125 -9.56 -24.24 1.15
N SER A 126 -9.16 -25.41 0.67
CA SER A 126 -7.79 -25.65 0.22
C SER A 126 -7.75 -26.28 -1.16
N THR A 127 -6.70 -25.94 -1.92
CA THR A 127 -6.39 -26.58 -3.20
C THR A 127 -5.50 -27.80 -2.99
N ASN A 128 -5.39 -28.68 -3.99
CA ASN A 128 -4.49 -29.83 -3.94
C ASN A 128 -3.01 -29.44 -3.78
N ASP A 129 -2.65 -28.22 -4.21
CA ASP A 129 -1.29 -27.68 -4.11
C ASP A 129 -1.05 -26.94 -2.77
N GLY A 130 -1.94 -27.11 -1.79
CA GLY A 130 -1.78 -26.59 -0.43
C GLY A 130 -2.09 -25.10 -0.26
N VAL A 131 -2.60 -24.42 -1.28
CA VAL A 131 -3.11 -23.04 -1.16
C VAL A 131 -4.39 -23.04 -0.33
N VAL A 132 -4.46 -22.22 0.71
CA VAL A 132 -5.63 -22.08 1.59
C VAL A 132 -6.32 -20.74 1.32
N HIS A 133 -7.64 -20.76 1.21
CA HIS A 133 -8.48 -19.58 1.16
C HIS A 133 -9.37 -19.55 2.39
N VAL A 134 -9.47 -18.38 3.02
CA VAL A 134 -10.31 -18.14 4.20
C VAL A 134 -11.28 -17.02 3.86
N LEU A 135 -12.57 -17.34 3.78
CA LEU A 135 -13.63 -16.35 3.75
C LEU A 135 -13.91 -15.92 5.19
N HIS A 136 -13.80 -14.63 5.45
CA HIS A 136 -14.15 -14.03 6.72
C HIS A 136 -14.98 -12.77 6.51
N TRP A 137 -15.64 -12.36 7.59
CA TRP A 137 -16.42 -11.13 7.67
C TRP A 137 -15.89 -10.30 8.83
N SER A 138 -15.87 -8.98 8.64
CA SER A 138 -15.43 -8.03 9.66
C SER A 138 -16.27 -6.76 9.64
N GLU A 139 -16.58 -6.21 10.81
CA GLU A 139 -17.17 -4.87 11.01
C GLU A 139 -16.11 -3.87 11.48
N PHE A 140 -16.21 -2.63 11.03
CA PHE A 140 -15.32 -1.53 11.38
C PHE A 140 -16.11 -0.21 11.48
N VAL A 141 -15.60 0.71 12.29
CA VAL A 141 -16.14 2.07 12.43
C VAL A 141 -15.20 3.05 11.75
N GLU A 142 -15.75 3.88 10.88
CA GLU A 142 -15.00 4.98 10.27
C GLU A 142 -14.90 6.12 11.29
N GLU A 143 -13.67 6.53 11.61
CA GLU A 143 -13.39 7.43 12.74
C GLU A 143 -13.99 8.83 12.55
N ALA A 144 -14.00 9.38 11.34
CA ALA A 144 -14.45 10.76 11.10
C ALA A 144 -15.97 10.94 11.19
N THR A 145 -16.75 9.93 10.81
CA THR A 145 -18.21 9.95 10.74
C THR A 145 -18.88 9.10 11.81
N GLY A 146 -18.14 8.17 12.42
CA GLY A 146 -18.67 7.16 13.34
C GLY A 146 -19.54 6.10 12.64
N TYR A 147 -19.53 6.04 11.31
CA TYR A 147 -20.34 5.09 10.57
C TYR A 147 -19.77 3.67 10.65
N LYS A 148 -20.67 2.72 10.92
CA LYS A 148 -20.37 1.29 10.84
C LYS A 148 -20.39 0.83 9.40
N ALA A 149 -19.37 0.08 9.01
CA ALA A 149 -19.29 -0.62 7.75
C ALA A 149 -18.80 -2.06 8.00
N ASN A 150 -19.17 -2.97 7.11
CA ASN A 150 -18.69 -4.35 7.18
C ASN A 150 -18.42 -4.88 5.78
N ALA A 151 -17.58 -5.91 5.69
CA ALA A 151 -17.22 -6.53 4.42
C ALA A 151 -16.90 -8.01 4.59
N TYR A 152 -17.25 -8.80 3.56
CA TYR A 152 -16.67 -10.12 3.36
C TYR A 152 -15.32 -9.98 2.67
N THR A 153 -14.33 -10.73 3.14
CA THR A 153 -12.97 -10.74 2.58
C THR A 153 -12.51 -12.18 2.43
N ILE A 154 -11.84 -12.48 1.31
CA ILE A 154 -11.13 -13.76 1.13
C ILE A 154 -9.64 -13.49 1.29
N THR A 155 -9.03 -14.12 2.29
CA THR A 155 -7.57 -14.12 2.47
C THR A 155 -7.00 -15.42 1.90
N ARG A 156 -5.98 -15.30 1.06
CA ARG A 156 -5.25 -16.44 0.49
C ARG A 156 -3.93 -16.62 1.24
N PHE A 157 -3.58 -17.88 1.53
CA PHE A 157 -2.34 -18.29 2.17
C PHE A 157 -1.64 -19.35 1.31
N MET A 158 -0.31 -19.22 1.20
CA MET A 158 0.58 -20.28 0.72
C MET A 158 1.61 -20.56 1.80
N PHE A 159 2.04 -21.82 1.90
CA PHE A 159 2.98 -22.28 2.90
C PHE A 159 4.23 -22.87 2.23
N ASP A 160 5.38 -22.72 2.87
CA ASP A 160 6.61 -23.41 2.47
C ASP A 160 6.58 -24.89 2.89
N GLU A 161 7.62 -25.65 2.53
CA GLU A 161 7.75 -27.08 2.87
C GLU A 161 7.79 -27.34 4.39
N ASN A 162 8.09 -26.32 5.19
CA ASN A 162 8.11 -26.40 6.66
C ASN A 162 6.77 -25.99 7.29
N GLY A 163 5.74 -25.71 6.48
CA GLY A 163 4.43 -25.26 6.95
C GLY A 163 4.39 -23.81 7.43
N LYS A 164 5.40 -22.99 7.12
CA LYS A 164 5.40 -21.55 7.43
C LYS A 164 4.73 -20.77 6.30
N VAL A 165 4.01 -19.71 6.63
CA VAL A 165 3.38 -18.82 5.63
C VAL A 165 4.46 -18.20 4.74
N ALA A 166 4.47 -18.57 3.46
CA ALA A 166 5.36 -18.05 2.41
C ALA A 166 4.70 -16.90 1.63
N TRP A 167 3.36 -16.88 1.57
CA TRP A 167 2.61 -15.81 0.91
C TRP A 167 1.28 -15.61 1.63
N VAL A 168 0.91 -14.37 1.91
CA VAL A 168 -0.42 -14.01 2.43
C VAL A 168 -0.91 -12.73 1.76
N GLY A 169 -2.19 -12.68 1.43
CA GLY A 169 -2.80 -11.47 0.87
C GLY A 169 -4.32 -11.58 0.73
N ASN A 170 -4.97 -10.43 0.84
CA ASN A 170 -6.37 -10.26 0.46
C ASN A 170 -6.38 -9.80 -0.99
N LEU A 171 -7.24 -10.39 -1.82
CA LEU A 171 -7.34 -10.04 -3.24
C LEU A 171 -8.73 -9.50 -3.52
N SER A 172 -8.82 -8.17 -3.61
CA SER A 172 -9.91 -7.46 -4.30
C SER A 172 -9.32 -6.60 -5.40
N GLU A 173 -10.06 -6.46 -6.49
CA GLU A 173 -9.65 -5.68 -7.66
C GLU A 173 -10.59 -4.49 -7.91
N ASP A 174 -11.62 -4.29 -7.08
CA ASP A 174 -12.64 -3.26 -7.32
C ASP A 174 -12.02 -1.85 -7.31
N ARG A 175 -11.17 -1.57 -6.31
CA ARG A 175 -10.42 -0.31 -6.26
C ARG A 175 -9.54 -0.13 -7.48
N PHE A 176 -8.79 -1.17 -7.86
CA PHE A 176 -7.90 -1.12 -9.00
C PHE A 176 -8.68 -0.81 -10.29
N VAL A 177 -9.80 -1.48 -10.51
CA VAL A 177 -10.69 -1.25 -11.66
C VAL A 177 -11.24 0.18 -11.67
N LEU A 178 -11.71 0.68 -10.52
CA LEU A 178 -12.24 2.05 -10.43
C LEU A 178 -11.16 3.10 -10.72
N GLU A 179 -9.96 2.93 -10.19
CA GLU A 179 -8.85 3.86 -10.45
C GLU A 179 -8.38 3.80 -11.91
N GLN A 180 -8.43 2.62 -12.55
CA GLN A 180 -8.17 2.50 -14.00
C GLN A 180 -9.21 3.24 -14.85
N GLN A 181 -10.42 3.42 -14.33
CA GLN A 181 -11.51 4.17 -14.97
C GLN A 181 -11.49 5.66 -14.60
N GLY A 182 -10.48 6.13 -13.87
CA GLY A 182 -10.28 7.54 -13.52
C GLY A 182 -10.95 7.98 -12.22
N TRP A 183 -11.49 7.05 -11.42
CA TRP A 183 -11.97 7.40 -10.08
C TRP A 183 -10.80 7.56 -9.12
N ASN A 184 -10.86 8.60 -8.28
CA ASN A 184 -9.91 8.75 -7.18
C ASN A 184 -10.59 8.27 -5.88
N ILE A 185 -10.04 7.21 -5.30
CA ILE A 185 -10.45 6.71 -3.99
C ILE A 185 -9.42 7.19 -2.97
N SER A 186 -9.78 8.20 -2.17
CA SER A 186 -9.04 8.58 -0.96
C SER A 186 -9.67 7.92 0.27
N ARG A 187 -8.81 7.49 1.20
CA ARG A 187 -9.24 7.28 2.58
C ARG A 187 -9.27 8.64 3.26
#